data_AF-A0A428MEE6-F1
#
_entry.id   AF-A0A428MEE6-F1
#
_cell.length_a   1.000
_cell.length_b   1.000
_cell.length_c   1.000
_cell.angle_alpha   90.00
_cell.angle_beta   90.00
_cell.angle_gamma   90.00
#
_symmetry.space_group_name_H-M   'P 1'
#
loop_
_entity.id
_entity.type
_entity.pdbx_description
1 polymer ?
#
loop_
_entity_poly.entity_id
_entity_poly.type
_entity_poly.pdbx_seq_one_letter_code
_entity_poly.pdbx_strand_id
1 'polypeptide(L)'
;MKFICLFSLLLSALGCNNRITSAHVLSSNHATTSTVSTGKEGDAVFPVVDNGKFYVLPDYHADDEKAVNLTLTEHIVTQVRTDQECCSSEITLTESINDKPTWILKKKATRADMFDRFYRTVSPGCCGSATRYAYFDLLTGNQSYIATEPIASLGLVGSFTLSRYLALNRLSEPGDELFVLQIQYGPQSGPSQIAYLTRSGEDIAADSTTVQYFKDGKLEPSTISGQDGTFPIDFILFPPGYPSNTHVSKDDINGLSFVLNVEGSHLIKIPLIKDHLDFSHAVLPKGFQISEALPAGFEKYLQEIRQ
;
A
#
# COMPACT_ATOMS: atom_id res chain seq x y z
N MET A 1 60.93 -1.82 -8.17
CA MET A 1 59.82 -1.30 -7.35
C MET A 1 58.64 -1.01 -8.27
N LYS A 2 57.70 -1.95 -8.37
CA LYS A 2 56.29 -1.79 -8.79
C LYS A 2 55.66 -3.19 -8.74
N PHE A 3 54.81 -3.40 -7.74
CA PHE A 3 53.97 -4.57 -7.54
C PHE A 3 52.72 -4.46 -8.43
N ILE A 4 52.41 -5.49 -9.20
CA ILE A 4 51.03 -5.77 -9.64
C ILE A 4 50.80 -7.27 -9.39
N CYS A 5 50.04 -7.57 -8.34
CA CYS A 5 49.49 -8.89 -8.09
C CYS A 5 48.30 -9.12 -9.02
N LEU A 6 48.42 -10.06 -9.95
CA LEU A 6 47.28 -10.78 -10.51
C LEU A 6 47.20 -12.12 -9.76
N PHE A 7 46.12 -12.33 -9.01
CA PHE A 7 45.74 -13.66 -8.54
C PHE A 7 44.32 -13.93 -9.00
N SER A 8 44.23 -14.72 -10.06
CA SER A 8 43.03 -15.47 -10.41
C SER A 8 42.92 -16.65 -9.45
N LEU A 9 41.72 -16.91 -8.92
CA LEU A 9 41.40 -18.16 -8.28
C LEU A 9 39.97 -18.57 -8.69
N LEU A 10 39.92 -19.60 -9.54
CA LEU A 10 38.77 -20.48 -9.71
C LEU A 10 38.39 -21.06 -8.34
N LEU A 11 37.10 -21.31 -8.11
CA LEU A 11 36.66 -22.63 -7.63
C LEU A 11 35.21 -22.88 -8.02
N SER A 12 34.92 -24.17 -8.08
CA SER A 12 33.91 -24.86 -8.86
C SER A 12 32.75 -25.39 -8.02
N ALA A 13 31.69 -25.77 -8.75
CA ALA A 13 30.90 -27.00 -8.57
C ALA A 13 29.60 -26.97 -7.72
N LEU A 14 28.57 -27.51 -8.38
CA LEU A 14 27.49 -28.38 -7.89
C LEU A 14 26.31 -27.76 -7.13
N GLY A 15 25.15 -27.86 -7.79
CA GLY A 15 23.97 -28.48 -7.19
C GLY A 15 23.03 -27.57 -6.41
N CYS A 16 21.98 -27.10 -7.08
CA CYS A 16 20.61 -27.21 -6.58
C CYS A 16 19.65 -26.89 -7.73
N ASN A 17 19.07 -27.95 -8.28
CA ASN A 17 18.02 -27.88 -9.29
C ASN A 17 16.72 -27.51 -8.57
N ASN A 18 16.56 -26.24 -8.19
CA ASN A 18 15.28 -25.71 -7.74
C ASN A 18 14.66 -24.97 -8.92
N ARG A 19 13.75 -25.64 -9.62
CA ARG A 19 12.67 -24.95 -10.34
C ARG A 19 11.85 -24.20 -9.29
N ILE A 20 12.30 -23.01 -8.94
CA ILE A 20 11.41 -21.97 -8.44
C ILE A 20 10.77 -21.43 -9.71
N THR A 21 9.54 -21.86 -9.98
CA THR A 21 8.62 -21.08 -10.82
C THR A 21 8.35 -19.80 -10.05
N SER A 22 9.28 -18.83 -10.17
CA SER A 22 9.05 -17.46 -9.76
C SER A 22 7.85 -16.96 -10.54
N ALA A 23 6.84 -16.48 -9.79
CA ALA A 23 5.85 -15.59 -10.33
C ALA A 23 6.57 -14.50 -11.14
N HIS A 24 6.02 -14.17 -12.31
CA HIS A 24 6.56 -13.19 -13.23
C HIS A 24 7.00 -11.93 -12.48
N VAL A 25 8.32 -11.74 -12.38
CA VAL A 25 8.88 -10.39 -12.19
C VAL A 25 8.51 -9.64 -13.46
N LEU A 26 7.57 -8.71 -13.35
CA LEU A 26 7.28 -7.71 -14.38
C LEU A 26 8.61 -7.02 -14.71
N SER A 27 9.23 -7.35 -15.84
CA SER A 27 10.40 -6.60 -16.30
C SER A 27 9.89 -5.28 -16.90
N SER A 28 9.72 -4.27 -16.07
CA SER A 28 9.46 -2.91 -16.51
C SER A 28 10.73 -2.34 -17.16
N ASN A 29 10.63 -1.91 -18.41
CA ASN A 29 11.69 -1.11 -19.02
C ASN A 29 11.62 0.30 -18.41
N HIS A 30 12.60 0.62 -17.56
CA HIS A 30 12.67 1.92 -16.91
C HIS A 30 13.62 2.84 -17.65
N ALA A 31 13.15 4.05 -17.96
CA ALA A 31 14.02 5.20 -18.22
C ALA A 31 13.84 6.18 -17.06
N THR A 32 14.95 6.74 -16.59
CA THR A 32 14.94 7.77 -15.53
C THR A 32 15.74 8.98 -16.00
N THR A 33 15.23 10.16 -15.68
CA THR A 33 15.93 11.44 -15.89
C THR A 33 15.94 12.19 -14.56
N SER A 34 17.00 12.96 -14.33
CA SER A 34 17.10 13.82 -13.16
C SER A 34 17.76 15.12 -13.58
N THR A 35 17.14 16.24 -13.22
CA THR A 35 17.70 17.57 -13.43
C THR A 35 17.68 18.33 -12.11
N VAL A 36 18.69 19.18 -11.92
CA VAL A 36 18.78 20.08 -10.77
C VAL A 36 18.81 21.50 -11.30
N SER A 37 17.89 22.32 -10.81
CA SER A 37 17.79 23.74 -11.10
C SER A 37 17.76 24.55 -9.80
N THR A 38 17.79 25.88 -9.91
CA THR A 38 17.78 26.77 -8.76
C THR A 38 16.43 27.49 -8.68
N GLY A 39 15.73 27.30 -7.56
CA GLY A 39 14.55 28.06 -7.19
C GLY A 39 14.92 29.32 -6.40
N LYS A 40 14.08 30.34 -6.50
CA LYS A 40 14.23 31.59 -5.73
C LYS A 40 12.86 32.08 -5.26
N GLU A 41 12.75 32.37 -3.97
CA GLU A 41 11.56 32.98 -3.37
C GLU A 41 12.00 34.01 -2.33
N GLY A 42 11.72 35.30 -2.58
CA GLY A 42 12.31 36.39 -1.81
C GLY A 42 13.84 36.35 -1.86
N ASP A 43 14.47 36.37 -0.68
CA ASP A 43 15.92 36.24 -0.51
C ASP A 43 16.41 34.79 -0.42
N ALA A 44 15.49 33.81 -0.32
CA ALA A 44 15.84 32.41 -0.26
C ALA A 44 16.19 31.86 -1.65
N VAL A 45 17.31 31.14 -1.73
CA VAL A 45 17.77 30.41 -2.92
C VAL A 45 17.93 28.95 -2.55
N PHE A 46 17.29 28.05 -3.29
CA PHE A 46 17.23 26.64 -2.95
C PHE A 46 17.29 25.76 -4.20
N PRO A 47 17.82 24.53 -4.09
CA PRO A 47 17.81 23.59 -5.21
C PRO A 47 16.39 23.05 -5.44
N VAL A 48 16.06 22.90 -6.73
CA VAL A 48 14.86 22.24 -7.22
C VAL A 48 15.30 21.03 -8.02
N VAL A 49 14.94 19.84 -7.54
CA VAL A 49 15.25 18.57 -8.18
C VAL A 49 14.01 18.10 -8.94
N ASP A 50 14.12 17.86 -10.24
CA ASP A 50 13.05 17.28 -11.06
C ASP A 50 13.50 15.89 -11.53
N ASN A 51 12.80 14.87 -11.03
CA ASN A 51 13.03 13.48 -11.36
C ASN A 51 11.90 12.95 -12.24
N GLY A 52 12.25 12.57 -13.47
CA GLY A 52 11.35 11.89 -14.40
C GLY A 52 11.55 10.37 -14.33
N LYS A 53 10.46 9.60 -14.26
CA LYS A 53 10.48 8.14 -14.43
C LYS A 53 9.44 7.71 -15.46
N PHE A 54 9.78 6.65 -16.18
CA PHE A 54 8.92 6.04 -17.18
C PHE A 54 8.70 4.57 -16.84
N TYR A 55 7.45 4.12 -16.91
CA TYR A 55 7.05 2.73 -16.64
C TYR A 55 6.19 2.20 -17.78
N VAL A 56 6.41 0.95 -18.15
CA VAL A 56 5.50 0.17 -19.02
C VAL A 56 5.08 -1.05 -18.22
N LEU A 57 3.78 -1.18 -17.98
CA LEU A 57 3.19 -2.21 -17.13
C LEU A 57 2.10 -2.94 -17.93
N PRO A 58 2.15 -4.28 -18.06
CA PRO A 58 0.97 -5.03 -18.46
C PRO A 58 -0.03 -5.07 -17.29
N ASP A 59 -1.29 -4.67 -17.54
CA ASP A 59 -2.40 -4.83 -16.59
C ASP A 59 -3.54 -5.61 -17.24
N TYR A 60 -4.33 -6.31 -16.43
CA TYR A 60 -5.43 -7.16 -16.87
C TYR A 60 -6.76 -6.51 -16.45
N HIS A 61 -7.56 -6.10 -17.44
CA HIS A 61 -8.93 -5.69 -17.20
C HIS A 61 -9.77 -6.89 -16.76
N ALA A 62 -10.70 -6.68 -15.83
CA ALA A 62 -11.55 -7.75 -15.31
C ALA A 62 -12.45 -8.38 -16.38
N ASP A 63 -12.77 -7.61 -17.42
CA ASP A 63 -13.75 -7.97 -18.45
C ASP A 63 -13.12 -8.46 -19.75
N ASP A 64 -11.83 -8.18 -19.96
CA ASP A 64 -11.11 -8.53 -21.18
C ASP A 64 -9.95 -9.47 -20.79
N GLU A 65 -9.98 -10.73 -21.24
CA GLU A 65 -8.91 -11.73 -21.03
C GLU A 65 -7.56 -11.34 -21.70
N LYS A 66 -7.39 -10.07 -22.07
CA LYS A 66 -6.22 -9.51 -22.73
C LYS A 66 -5.55 -8.49 -21.81
N ALA A 67 -4.24 -8.63 -21.65
CA ALA A 67 -3.43 -7.62 -21.00
C ALA A 67 -3.40 -6.33 -21.85
N VAL A 68 -3.58 -5.18 -21.20
CA VAL A 68 -3.35 -3.86 -21.76
C VAL A 68 -2.00 -3.36 -21.28
N ASN A 69 -1.21 -2.77 -22.18
CA ASN A 69 0.04 -2.13 -21.79
C ASN A 69 -0.28 -0.69 -21.33
N LEU A 70 -0.17 -0.47 -20.02
CA LEU A 70 -0.21 0.86 -19.43
C LEU A 70 1.16 1.49 -19.53
N THR A 71 1.19 2.75 -19.95
CA THR A 71 2.40 3.57 -19.93
C THR A 71 2.25 4.65 -18.89
N LEU A 72 3.17 4.73 -17.93
CA LEU A 72 3.15 5.76 -16.90
C LEU A 72 4.38 6.66 -17.04
N THR A 73 4.15 7.97 -17.03
CA THR A 73 5.20 8.98 -16.96
C THR A 73 5.04 9.75 -15.66
N GLU A 74 6.01 9.58 -14.76
CA GLU A 74 6.09 10.22 -13.46
C GLU A 74 7.09 11.38 -13.50
N HIS A 75 6.70 12.51 -12.92
CA HIS A 75 7.56 13.64 -12.63
C HIS A 75 7.41 14.02 -11.16
N ILE A 76 8.52 14.02 -10.42
CA ILE A 76 8.57 14.46 -9.02
C ILE A 76 9.47 15.68 -8.95
N VAL A 77 8.87 16.83 -8.67
CA VAL A 77 9.58 18.10 -8.50
C VAL A 77 9.69 18.40 -7.01
N THR A 78 10.91 18.32 -6.47
CA THR A 78 11.22 18.53 -5.06
C THR A 78 11.96 19.84 -4.85
N GLN A 79 11.40 20.72 -4.02
CA GLN A 79 12.07 21.91 -3.51
C GLN A 79 12.74 21.57 -2.18
N VAL A 80 14.07 21.63 -2.13
CA VAL A 80 14.84 21.32 -0.92
C VAL A 80 15.14 22.62 -0.19
N ARG A 81 14.27 22.98 0.74
CA ARG A 81 14.33 24.23 1.49
C ARG A 81 14.91 24.00 2.88
N THR A 82 15.96 24.74 3.23
CA THR A 82 16.58 24.69 4.57
C THR A 82 15.88 25.60 5.57
N ASP A 83 15.03 26.51 5.09
CA ASP A 83 14.22 27.43 5.89
C ASP A 83 12.83 26.86 6.25
N GLN A 84 12.55 25.62 5.84
CA GLN A 84 11.33 24.89 6.14
C GLN A 84 11.68 23.53 6.76
N GLU A 85 10.83 23.03 7.65
CA GLU A 85 11.08 21.75 8.34
C GLU A 85 11.05 20.51 7.42
N CYS A 86 10.62 20.64 6.15
CA CYS A 86 10.57 19.52 5.21
C CYS A 86 10.72 19.98 3.75
N CYS A 87 11.01 19.02 2.87
CA CYS A 87 11.02 19.23 1.42
C CYS A 87 9.58 19.25 0.89
N SER A 88 9.23 20.27 0.11
CA SER A 88 7.96 20.31 -0.63
C SER A 88 8.15 19.58 -1.95
N SER A 89 7.34 18.56 -2.22
CA SER A 89 7.37 17.83 -3.49
C SER A 89 6.00 17.84 -4.15
N GLU A 90 5.99 18.09 -5.46
CA GLU A 90 4.83 17.93 -6.32
C GLU A 90 5.06 16.77 -7.27
N ILE A 91 4.14 15.82 -7.25
CA ILE A 91 4.13 14.64 -8.08
C ILE A 91 3.10 14.86 -9.19
N THR A 92 3.54 14.68 -10.44
CA THR A 92 2.66 14.55 -11.60
C THR A 92 2.84 13.16 -12.19
N LEU A 93 1.76 12.40 -12.30
CA LEU A 93 1.76 11.10 -12.96
C LEU A 93 0.75 11.13 -14.11
N THR A 94 1.20 10.79 -15.31
CA THR A 94 0.34 10.67 -16.49
C THR A 94 0.30 9.21 -16.92
N GLU A 95 -0.91 8.69 -17.09
CA GLU A 95 -1.13 7.37 -17.67
C GLU A 95 -1.50 7.52 -19.13
N SER A 96 -1.04 6.57 -19.95
CA SER A 96 -1.42 6.47 -21.35
C SER A 96 -1.60 5.01 -21.80
N ILE A 97 -2.72 4.75 -22.47
CA ILE A 97 -3.00 3.47 -23.13
C ILE A 97 -2.82 3.67 -24.63
N ASN A 98 -1.92 2.90 -25.25
CA ASN A 98 -1.59 3.03 -26.68
C ASN A 98 -1.27 4.50 -27.07
N ASP A 99 -0.39 5.13 -26.29
CA ASP A 99 0.08 6.52 -26.46
C ASP A 99 -1.01 7.60 -26.35
N LYS A 100 -2.19 7.28 -25.81
CA LYS A 100 -3.25 8.26 -25.52
C LYS A 100 -3.38 8.47 -24.03
N PRO A 101 -3.24 9.72 -23.53
CA PRO A 101 -3.39 9.98 -22.11
C PRO A 101 -4.83 9.69 -21.66
N THR A 102 -4.99 8.86 -20.64
CA THR A 102 -6.32 8.52 -20.10
C THR A 102 -6.64 9.37 -18.87
N TRP A 103 -5.66 9.58 -17.99
CA TRP A 103 -5.79 10.40 -16.79
C TRP A 103 -4.45 11.00 -16.37
N ILE A 104 -4.53 12.05 -15.55
CA ILE A 104 -3.37 12.73 -14.96
C ILE A 104 -3.65 12.92 -13.46
N LEU A 105 -2.72 12.45 -12.63
CA LEU A 105 -2.69 12.70 -11.20
C LEU A 105 -1.71 13.83 -10.90
N LYS A 106 -2.14 14.80 -10.09
CA LYS A 106 -1.27 15.81 -9.48
C LYS A 106 -1.46 15.79 -7.97
N LYS A 107 -0.39 15.56 -7.21
CA LYS A 107 -0.46 15.45 -5.76
C LYS A 107 0.76 16.06 -5.09
N LYS A 108 0.54 16.74 -3.97
CA LYS A 108 1.63 17.13 -3.06
C LYS A 108 1.87 15.99 -2.07
N ALA A 109 3.02 15.35 -2.16
CA ALA A 109 3.47 14.34 -1.21
C ALA A 109 4.99 14.23 -1.29
N THR A 110 5.64 13.78 -0.21
CA THR A 110 7.11 13.75 -0.12
C THR A 110 7.73 12.67 -1.00
N ARG A 111 7.01 11.54 -1.18
CA ARG A 111 7.50 10.38 -1.93
C ARG A 111 6.35 9.74 -2.70
N ALA A 112 6.69 8.97 -3.73
CA ALA A 112 5.75 8.08 -4.38
C ALA A 112 6.44 6.85 -4.96
N ASP A 113 5.68 5.77 -5.06
CA ASP A 113 6.12 4.51 -5.62
C ASP A 113 4.96 3.72 -6.24
N MET A 114 5.30 2.73 -7.05
CA MET A 114 4.37 1.70 -7.49
C MET A 114 4.18 0.69 -6.34
N PHE A 115 2.93 0.42 -5.99
CA PHE A 115 2.58 -0.52 -4.93
C PHE A 115 1.47 -1.46 -5.42
N ASP A 116 1.83 -2.71 -5.73
CA ASP A 116 0.92 -3.69 -6.34
C ASP A 116 0.18 -3.08 -7.55
N ARG A 117 -1.14 -2.98 -7.50
CA ARG A 117 -1.99 -2.39 -8.55
C ARG A 117 -2.29 -0.91 -8.35
N PHE A 118 -1.52 -0.25 -7.50
CA PHE A 118 -1.71 1.15 -7.16
C PHE A 118 -0.46 1.96 -7.46
N TYR A 119 -0.69 3.23 -7.77
CA TYR A 119 0.30 4.25 -7.50
C TYR A 119 0.10 4.77 -6.08
N ARG A 120 1.15 4.75 -5.26
CA ARG A 120 1.08 5.13 -3.85
C ARG A 120 1.88 6.40 -3.61
N THR A 121 1.26 7.39 -3.00
CA THR A 121 1.94 8.59 -2.51
C THR A 121 2.10 8.53 -1.00
N VAL A 122 3.23 9.03 -0.49
CA VAL A 122 3.59 8.99 0.92
C VAL A 122 3.80 10.41 1.44
N SER A 123 3.03 10.76 2.46
CA SER A 123 3.17 12.00 3.24
C SER A 123 3.59 11.63 4.66
N PRO A 124 4.89 11.72 5.00
CA PRO A 124 5.37 11.48 6.35
C PRO A 124 4.70 12.44 7.35
N GLY A 125 4.27 11.90 8.48
CA GLY A 125 3.85 12.73 9.59
C GLY A 125 5.06 13.36 10.30
N CYS A 126 4.82 14.45 11.05
CA CYS A 126 5.82 15.13 11.85
C CYS A 126 5.38 15.13 13.33
N CYS A 127 6.33 15.17 14.26
CA CYS A 127 6.05 15.35 15.70
C CYS A 127 5.06 14.33 16.29
N GLY A 128 5.14 13.06 15.87
CA GLY A 128 4.27 11.99 16.33
C GLY A 128 3.02 11.77 15.48
N SER A 129 2.69 12.68 14.56
CA SER A 129 1.60 12.44 13.62
C SER A 129 1.89 11.24 12.72
N ALA A 130 0.85 10.50 12.34
CA ALA A 130 1.00 9.30 11.53
C ALA A 130 1.47 9.62 10.09
N THR A 131 2.31 8.75 9.53
CA THR A 131 2.58 8.75 8.07
C THR A 131 1.30 8.38 7.33
N ARG A 132 1.02 9.08 6.24
CA ARG A 132 -0.18 8.88 5.41
C ARG A 132 0.19 8.33 4.05
N TYR A 133 -0.52 7.28 3.66
CA TYR A 133 -0.47 6.67 2.35
C TYR A 133 -1.78 6.95 1.63
N ALA A 134 -1.71 7.39 0.37
CA ALA A 134 -2.84 7.43 -0.54
C ALA A 134 -2.56 6.52 -1.73
N TYR A 135 -3.53 5.68 -2.06
CA TYR A 135 -3.43 4.67 -3.11
C TYR A 135 -4.38 5.03 -4.25
N PHE A 136 -3.82 5.20 -5.44
CA PHE A 136 -4.52 5.55 -6.65
C PHE A 136 -4.55 4.35 -7.59
N ASP A 137 -5.73 3.99 -8.07
CA ASP A 137 -5.90 2.91 -9.04
C ASP A 137 -5.20 3.28 -10.37
N LEU A 138 -4.29 2.41 -10.84
CA LEU A 138 -3.53 2.65 -12.07
C LEU A 138 -4.39 2.69 -13.34
N LEU A 139 -5.58 2.09 -13.33
CA LEU A 139 -6.45 2.10 -14.50
C LEU A 139 -7.29 3.38 -14.57
N THR A 140 -7.68 3.92 -13.41
CA THR A 140 -8.64 5.03 -13.35
C THR A 140 -8.06 6.35 -12.88
N GLY A 141 -6.89 6.33 -12.23
CA GLY A 141 -6.29 7.48 -11.56
C GLY A 141 -7.02 7.92 -10.30
N ASN A 142 -8.14 7.27 -9.94
CA ASN A 142 -8.93 7.62 -8.78
C ASN A 142 -8.26 7.15 -7.49
N GLN A 143 -8.39 7.94 -6.44
CA GLN A 143 -7.93 7.52 -5.11
C GLN A 143 -8.88 6.44 -4.56
N SER A 144 -8.36 5.23 -4.42
CA SER A 144 -9.11 4.07 -3.92
C SER A 144 -9.03 3.95 -2.41
N TYR A 145 -7.84 4.08 -1.84
CA TYR A 145 -7.60 3.86 -0.41
C TYR A 145 -6.76 4.97 0.21
N ILE A 146 -6.98 5.21 1.50
CA ILE A 146 -6.08 5.95 2.37
C ILE A 146 -5.69 5.02 3.51
N ALA A 147 -4.44 5.08 3.97
CA ALA A 147 -4.01 4.33 5.13
C ALA A 147 -2.93 5.06 5.92
N THR A 148 -2.76 4.67 7.18
CA THR A 148 -1.59 5.03 8.00
C THR A 148 -0.54 3.92 8.04
N GLU A 149 -0.88 2.78 7.45
CA GLU A 149 -0.05 1.58 7.34
C GLU A 149 -0.10 1.07 5.88
N PRO A 150 0.86 0.25 5.43
CA PRO A 150 0.73 -0.45 4.16
C PRO A 150 -0.57 -1.26 4.08
N ILE A 151 -1.25 -1.24 2.93
CA ILE A 151 -2.46 -2.06 2.73
C ILE A 151 -2.08 -3.55 2.68
N ALA A 152 -2.96 -4.41 3.21
CA ALA A 152 -2.85 -5.86 3.04
C ALA A 152 -3.63 -6.31 1.79
N SER A 153 -3.08 -7.24 1.02
CA SER A 153 -3.72 -7.81 -0.18
C SER A 153 -4.21 -9.24 0.10
N LEU A 154 -5.35 -9.57 -0.47
CA LEU A 154 -5.94 -10.91 -0.47
C LEU A 154 -5.93 -11.43 -1.90
N GLY A 155 -4.91 -12.21 -2.26
CA GLY A 155 -4.77 -12.82 -3.58
C GLY A 155 -5.62 -14.09 -3.72
N LEU A 156 -6.64 -14.02 -4.58
CA LEU A 156 -7.45 -15.18 -4.95
C LEU A 156 -6.81 -15.87 -6.18
N VAL A 157 -6.05 -16.95 -5.99
CA VAL A 157 -5.33 -17.63 -7.08
C VAL A 157 -6.31 -18.28 -8.07
N GLY A 158 -6.34 -17.78 -9.30
CA GLY A 158 -7.14 -18.33 -10.39
C GLY A 158 -7.57 -17.28 -11.43
N SER A 159 -7.58 -16.01 -11.04
CA SER A 159 -7.69 -14.88 -11.96
C SER A 159 -7.07 -13.63 -11.35
N PHE A 160 -6.41 -12.81 -12.16
CA PHE A 160 -5.83 -11.52 -11.77
C PHE A 160 -6.87 -10.51 -11.24
N THR A 161 -8.15 -10.87 -11.19
CA THR A 161 -9.30 -9.95 -11.15
C THR A 161 -10.01 -9.91 -9.79
N LEU A 162 -9.55 -10.70 -8.81
CA LEU A 162 -10.28 -10.89 -7.55
C LEU A 162 -9.52 -10.46 -6.29
N SER A 163 -8.40 -9.73 -6.41
CA SER A 163 -7.71 -9.21 -5.22
C SER A 163 -8.65 -8.38 -4.34
N ARG A 164 -8.55 -8.57 -3.02
CA ARG A 164 -9.19 -7.70 -2.03
C ARG A 164 -8.12 -6.98 -1.23
N TYR A 165 -8.41 -5.78 -0.79
CA TYR A 165 -7.48 -4.97 -0.03
C TYR A 165 -8.11 -4.60 1.31
N LEU A 166 -7.29 -4.69 2.37
CA LEU A 166 -7.61 -4.16 3.68
C LEU A 166 -6.69 -2.96 3.94
N ALA A 167 -7.29 -1.79 4.12
CA ALA A 167 -6.58 -0.56 4.47
C ALA A 167 -7.00 -0.08 5.86
N LEU A 168 -6.01 0.25 6.67
CA LEU A 168 -6.18 0.78 8.02
C LEU A 168 -5.75 2.25 8.05
N ASN A 169 -6.68 3.14 8.36
CA ASN A 169 -6.46 4.58 8.38
C ASN A 169 -6.78 5.13 9.78
N ARG A 170 -5.76 5.33 10.59
CA ARG A 170 -5.92 5.89 11.94
C ARG A 170 -6.29 7.36 11.85
N LEU A 171 -7.50 7.76 12.22
CA LEU A 171 -7.96 9.15 12.11
C LEU A 171 -7.57 10.00 13.32
N SER A 172 -7.50 9.39 14.51
CA SER A 172 -7.05 10.04 15.73
C SER A 172 -5.53 10.18 15.77
N GLU A 173 -5.01 11.32 16.21
CA GLU A 173 -3.58 11.59 16.42
C GLU A 173 -3.17 11.39 17.88
N PRO A 174 -1.86 11.33 18.20
CA PRO A 174 -1.41 11.34 19.59
C PRO A 174 -1.95 12.57 20.34
N GLY A 175 -2.48 12.35 21.54
CA GLY A 175 -3.12 13.38 22.36
C GLY A 175 -4.65 13.50 22.21
N ASP A 176 -5.26 12.84 21.22
CA ASP A 176 -6.72 12.78 21.14
C ASP A 176 -7.32 11.88 22.23
N GLU A 177 -8.45 12.30 22.82
CA GLU A 177 -9.17 11.54 23.87
C GLU A 177 -9.90 10.30 23.33
N LEU A 178 -10.11 10.25 22.02
CA LEU A 178 -10.81 9.18 21.32
C LEU A 178 -9.90 8.58 20.25
N PHE A 179 -9.54 7.31 20.44
CA PHE A 179 -8.94 6.53 19.36
C PHE A 179 -9.98 6.25 18.29
N VAL A 180 -9.64 6.50 17.03
CA VAL A 180 -10.47 6.21 15.86
C VAL A 180 -9.61 5.60 14.76
N LEU A 181 -9.95 4.38 14.36
CA LEU A 181 -9.34 3.68 13.23
C LEU A 181 -10.40 3.36 12.18
N GLN A 182 -10.25 3.93 10.99
CA GLN A 182 -11.07 3.59 9.84
C GLN A 182 -10.53 2.31 9.17
N ILE A 183 -11.38 1.29 9.12
CA ILE A 183 -11.14 0.01 8.46
C ILE A 183 -11.84 0.06 7.10
N GLN A 184 -11.08 -0.12 6.03
CA GLN A 184 -11.56 -0.13 4.64
C GLN A 184 -11.29 -1.50 4.02
N TYR A 185 -12.31 -2.12 3.44
CA TYR A 185 -12.17 -3.40 2.74
C TYR A 185 -12.89 -3.38 1.40
N GLY A 186 -12.25 -3.91 0.35
CA GLY A 186 -12.86 -3.95 -0.97
C GLY A 186 -11.92 -4.35 -2.12
N PRO A 187 -12.38 -4.22 -3.37
CA PRO A 187 -11.56 -4.43 -4.57
C PRO A 187 -10.60 -3.26 -4.87
N GLN A 188 -9.79 -3.38 -5.92
CA GLN A 188 -8.87 -2.32 -6.38
C GLN A 188 -9.55 -0.96 -6.61
N SER A 189 -10.79 -0.96 -7.12
CA SER A 189 -11.55 0.26 -7.42
C SER A 189 -11.94 1.08 -6.18
N GLY A 190 -11.68 0.57 -4.97
CA GLY A 190 -11.97 1.25 -3.71
C GLY A 190 -12.73 0.37 -2.71
N PRO A 191 -12.89 0.84 -1.46
CA PRO A 191 -13.57 0.09 -0.41
C PRO A 191 -15.05 -0.09 -0.73
N SER A 192 -15.52 -1.34 -0.66
CA SER A 192 -16.94 -1.66 -0.64
C SER A 192 -17.52 -1.66 0.78
N GLN A 193 -16.65 -1.73 1.80
CA GLN A 193 -17.00 -1.66 3.21
C GLN A 193 -16.08 -0.70 3.95
N ILE A 194 -16.68 0.13 4.80
CA ILE A 194 -15.98 1.03 5.71
C ILE A 194 -16.59 0.88 7.09
N ALA A 195 -15.75 0.69 8.10
CA ALA A 195 -16.15 0.75 9.50
C ALA A 195 -15.12 1.52 10.32
N TYR A 196 -15.50 1.90 11.53
CA TYR A 196 -14.71 2.68 12.46
C TYR A 196 -14.61 1.91 13.77
N LEU A 197 -13.39 1.57 14.13
CA LEU A 197 -13.05 1.03 15.43
C LEU A 197 -12.73 2.20 16.35
N THR A 198 -13.42 2.28 17.49
CA THR A 198 -13.25 3.37 18.46
C THR A 198 -12.96 2.86 19.86
N ARG A 199 -12.24 3.67 20.65
CA ARG A 199 -12.01 3.44 22.09
C ARG A 199 -11.74 4.77 22.77
N SER A 200 -12.40 5.03 23.90
CA SER A 200 -12.16 6.22 24.73
C SER A 200 -11.05 5.97 25.74
N GLY A 201 -10.21 6.97 26.00
CA GLY A 201 -9.18 6.95 27.05
C GLY A 201 -7.99 7.85 26.73
N GLU A 202 -7.34 8.39 27.77
CA GLU A 202 -6.14 9.22 27.62
C GLU A 202 -4.97 8.39 27.08
N ASP A 203 -4.40 8.85 25.97
CA ASP A 203 -3.11 8.44 25.43
C ASP A 203 -3.03 7.04 24.83
N ILE A 204 -3.87 6.77 23.83
CA ILE A 204 -3.65 5.64 22.91
C ILE A 204 -2.63 6.06 21.84
N ALA A 205 -1.39 6.27 22.26
CA ALA A 205 -0.23 6.41 21.39
C ALA A 205 0.22 5.03 20.88
N ALA A 206 -0.61 4.38 20.04
CA ALA A 206 -0.16 3.19 19.32
C ALA A 206 0.59 3.61 18.05
N ASP A 207 1.91 3.51 18.05
CA ASP A 207 2.75 3.76 16.86
C ASP A 207 2.46 2.77 15.71
N SER A 208 1.67 1.72 15.96
CA SER A 208 1.34 0.73 14.93
C SER A 208 0.01 0.05 15.21
N THR A 209 -0.82 -0.09 14.17
CA THR A 209 -1.83 -1.16 14.11
C THR A 209 -1.39 -2.14 13.05
N THR A 210 -1.07 -3.37 13.44
CA THR A 210 -0.62 -4.38 12.48
C THR A 210 -1.76 -5.33 12.12
N VAL A 211 -1.76 -5.79 10.87
CA VAL A 211 -2.70 -6.80 10.38
C VAL A 211 -2.02 -8.15 10.33
N GLN A 212 -2.68 -9.14 10.91
CA GLN A 212 -2.42 -10.56 10.78
C GLN A 212 -3.69 -11.26 10.31
N TYR A 213 -3.61 -12.55 10.00
CA TYR A 213 -4.79 -13.31 9.63
C TYR A 213 -4.86 -14.65 10.35
N PHE A 214 -6.09 -15.13 10.49
CA PHE A 214 -6.42 -16.38 11.12
C PHE A 214 -7.15 -17.27 10.13
N LYS A 215 -6.61 -18.45 9.83
CA LYS A 215 -7.21 -19.45 8.94
C LYS A 215 -7.20 -20.81 9.65
N ASP A 216 -8.32 -21.53 9.62
CA ASP A 216 -8.44 -22.90 10.13
C ASP A 216 -7.88 -23.12 11.56
N GLY A 217 -8.06 -22.14 12.46
CA GLY A 217 -7.61 -22.26 13.84
C GLY A 217 -6.17 -21.81 14.10
N LYS A 218 -5.45 -21.31 13.09
CA LYS A 218 -4.05 -20.88 13.20
C LYS A 218 -3.88 -19.42 12.79
N LEU A 219 -3.07 -18.71 13.58
CA LEU A 219 -2.57 -17.42 13.19
C LEU A 219 -1.43 -17.66 12.20
N GLU A 220 -1.62 -17.23 10.98
CA GLU A 220 -0.60 -17.35 9.97
C GLU A 220 0.31 -16.13 10.07
N PRO A 221 1.64 -16.31 10.03
CA PRO A 221 2.56 -15.18 10.05
C PRO A 221 2.31 -14.31 8.82
N SER A 222 2.08 -13.02 9.04
CA SER A 222 2.31 -12.04 7.98
C SER A 222 3.78 -12.14 7.62
N THR A 223 4.11 -12.45 6.36
CA THR A 223 5.49 -12.45 5.88
C THR A 223 6.03 -11.03 5.89
N ILE A 224 6.51 -10.59 7.05
CA ILE A 224 7.24 -9.34 7.21
C ILE A 224 8.72 -9.74 7.25
N SER A 225 9.40 -9.65 6.12
CA SER A 225 10.85 -9.67 6.08
C SER A 225 11.35 -8.39 5.43
N GLY A 226 11.78 -7.42 6.24
CA GLY A 226 12.47 -6.22 5.77
C GLY A 226 12.09 -4.97 6.56
N GLN A 227 13.10 -4.28 7.09
CA GLN A 227 12.97 -2.86 7.47
C GLN A 227 12.52 -2.08 6.22
N ASP A 228 11.53 -1.21 6.40
CA ASP A 228 10.71 -0.55 5.36
C ASP A 228 9.63 -1.43 4.69
N GLY A 229 8.83 -2.17 5.48
CA GLY A 229 7.42 -2.50 5.18
C GLY A 229 7.11 -2.94 3.74
N THR A 230 7.98 -3.79 3.18
CA THR A 230 8.02 -4.05 1.74
C THR A 230 6.88 -4.95 1.28
N PHE A 231 5.98 -4.34 0.51
CA PHE A 231 4.95 -4.92 -0.38
C PHE A 231 3.73 -5.48 0.35
N PRO A 232 2.53 -5.50 -0.27
CA PRO A 232 1.35 -5.89 0.47
C PRO A 232 1.58 -7.26 1.08
N ILE A 233 1.02 -7.50 2.27
CA ILE A 233 1.09 -8.81 2.89
C ILE A 233 0.32 -9.76 1.97
N ASP A 234 1.03 -10.39 1.05
CA ASP A 234 0.43 -11.22 0.00
C ASP A 234 -0.17 -12.47 0.64
N PHE A 235 -1.49 -12.53 0.61
CA PHE A 235 -2.21 -13.72 1.01
C PHE A 235 -2.51 -14.56 -0.21
N ILE A 236 -1.91 -15.75 -0.27
CA ILE A 236 -2.14 -16.73 -1.33
C ILE A 236 -3.11 -17.79 -0.79
N LEU A 237 -4.37 -17.75 -1.25
CA LEU A 237 -5.37 -18.75 -0.81
C LEU A 237 -5.03 -20.19 -1.18
N PHE A 238 -4.39 -20.38 -2.34
CA PHE A 238 -4.08 -21.67 -2.92
C PHE A 238 -2.60 -21.73 -3.32
N PRO A 239 -1.77 -22.49 -2.60
CA PRO A 239 -0.34 -22.52 -2.85
C PRO A 239 -0.01 -23.15 -4.23
N PRO A 240 1.20 -22.95 -4.75
CA PRO A 240 1.66 -23.60 -5.98
C PRO A 240 1.43 -25.11 -5.94
N GLY A 241 0.71 -25.65 -6.94
CA GLY A 241 0.36 -27.07 -7.05
C GLY A 241 -1.12 -27.39 -6.75
N TYR A 242 -1.90 -26.43 -6.25
CA TYR A 242 -3.37 -26.52 -6.24
C TYR A 242 -3.90 -26.47 -7.70
N PRO A 243 -4.96 -27.22 -8.07
CA PRO A 243 -5.41 -27.32 -9.45
C PRO A 243 -5.65 -25.94 -10.09
N SER A 244 -4.89 -25.64 -11.14
CA SER A 244 -4.86 -24.35 -11.86
C SER A 244 -6.16 -23.96 -12.56
N ASN A 245 -7.20 -24.80 -12.48
CA ASN A 245 -8.42 -24.70 -13.29
C ASN A 245 -9.69 -24.45 -12.47
N THR A 246 -9.58 -24.24 -11.15
CA THR A 246 -10.74 -23.84 -10.34
C THR A 246 -10.90 -22.33 -10.38
N HIS A 247 -12.02 -21.86 -10.93
CA HIS A 247 -12.47 -20.48 -10.74
C HIS A 247 -12.68 -20.25 -9.25
N VAL A 248 -11.93 -19.32 -8.65
CA VAL A 248 -12.13 -18.94 -7.26
C VAL A 248 -13.52 -18.33 -7.11
N SER A 249 -14.31 -18.90 -6.20
CA SER A 249 -15.62 -18.40 -5.83
C SER A 249 -15.51 -17.56 -4.55
N LYS A 250 -16.51 -16.71 -4.32
CA LYS A 250 -16.64 -15.98 -3.04
C LYS A 250 -16.79 -16.90 -1.82
N ASP A 251 -17.06 -18.18 -2.04
CA ASP A 251 -17.20 -19.15 -0.95
C ASP A 251 -15.86 -19.73 -0.49
N ASP A 252 -14.79 -19.60 -1.29
CA ASP A 252 -13.44 -20.11 -0.98
C ASP A 252 -12.69 -19.29 0.10
N ILE A 253 -13.19 -18.08 0.40
CA ILE A 253 -12.69 -17.19 1.45
C ILE A 253 -13.42 -17.34 2.78
N ASN A 254 -14.42 -18.23 2.85
CA ASN A 254 -15.15 -18.49 4.09
C ASN A 254 -14.21 -19.10 5.15
N GLY A 255 -14.31 -18.65 6.40
CA GLY A 255 -13.51 -19.14 7.52
C GLY A 255 -12.21 -18.38 7.77
N LEU A 256 -11.93 -17.35 6.97
CA LEU A 256 -10.85 -16.40 7.25
C LEU A 256 -11.28 -15.38 8.31
N SER A 257 -10.30 -14.83 9.01
CA SER A 257 -10.50 -13.63 9.82
C SER A 257 -9.27 -12.75 9.75
N PHE A 258 -9.49 -11.45 9.68
CA PHE A 258 -8.43 -10.48 9.93
C PHE A 258 -8.25 -10.32 11.43
N VAL A 259 -7.00 -10.29 11.86
CA VAL A 259 -6.61 -10.04 13.24
C VAL A 259 -5.85 -8.73 13.27
N LEU A 260 -6.46 -7.71 13.85
CA LEU A 260 -5.82 -6.42 14.07
C LEU A 260 -5.15 -6.46 15.44
N ASN A 261 -3.86 -6.17 15.48
CA ASN A 261 -3.14 -5.98 16.73
C ASN A 261 -2.96 -4.47 16.97
N VAL A 262 -3.75 -3.95 17.91
CA VAL A 262 -3.71 -2.55 18.37
C VAL A 262 -2.89 -2.51 19.66
N GLU A 263 -1.95 -1.56 19.78
CA GLU A 263 -1.09 -1.40 20.98
C GLU A 263 -0.25 -2.66 21.33
N GLY A 264 0.00 -3.55 20.37
CA GLY A 264 0.78 -4.78 20.59
C GLY A 264 0.14 -5.84 21.49
N SER A 265 -1.03 -5.53 22.09
CA SER A 265 -1.68 -6.37 23.12
C SER A 265 -3.19 -6.52 22.95
N HIS A 266 -3.82 -5.68 22.12
CA HIS A 266 -5.25 -5.75 21.85
C HIS A 266 -5.51 -6.42 20.51
N LEU A 267 -5.87 -7.69 20.56
CA LEU A 267 -6.23 -8.48 19.39
C LEU A 267 -7.72 -8.33 19.09
N ILE A 268 -8.02 -7.79 17.92
CA ILE A 268 -9.36 -7.67 17.37
C ILE A 268 -9.48 -8.64 16.21
N LYS A 269 -10.42 -9.58 16.28
CA LYS A 269 -10.64 -10.57 15.22
C LYS A 269 -11.92 -10.25 14.48
N ILE A 270 -11.83 -10.02 13.16
CA ILE A 270 -12.95 -9.70 12.28
C ILE A 270 -13.10 -10.83 11.27
N PRO A 271 -14.17 -11.65 11.36
CA PRO A 271 -14.42 -12.72 10.40
C PRO A 271 -14.66 -12.17 8.99
N LEU A 272 -14.27 -12.96 7.99
CA LEU A 272 -14.62 -12.75 6.59
C LEU A 272 -15.63 -13.82 6.18
N ILE A 273 -16.81 -13.38 5.73
CA ILE A 273 -17.91 -14.26 5.31
C ILE A 273 -18.38 -13.80 3.94
N LYS A 274 -18.32 -14.70 2.95
CA LYS A 274 -18.77 -14.46 1.57
C LYS A 274 -18.25 -13.15 0.96
N ASP A 275 -16.96 -12.86 1.15
CA ASP A 275 -16.31 -11.64 0.67
C ASP A 275 -16.71 -10.35 1.40
N HIS A 276 -17.17 -10.48 2.64
CA HIS A 276 -17.51 -9.34 3.47
C HIS A 276 -16.90 -9.45 4.86
N LEU A 277 -16.36 -8.34 5.36
CA LEU A 277 -16.02 -8.22 6.77
C LEU A 277 -17.30 -8.28 7.60
N ASP A 278 -17.36 -9.24 8.51
CA ASP A 278 -18.47 -9.43 9.43
C ASP A 278 -18.19 -8.73 10.76
N PHE A 279 -18.44 -7.42 10.78
CA PHE A 279 -18.25 -6.60 11.97
C PHE A 279 -19.19 -6.99 13.12
N SER A 280 -20.33 -7.60 12.82
CA SER A 280 -21.32 -8.00 13.83
C SER A 280 -20.86 -9.18 14.70
N HIS A 281 -19.97 -10.02 14.14
CA HIS A 281 -19.34 -11.14 14.85
C HIS A 281 -17.86 -10.90 15.15
N ALA A 282 -17.41 -9.64 15.11
CA ALA A 282 -16.05 -9.29 15.51
C ALA A 282 -15.83 -9.54 17.01
N VAL A 283 -14.68 -10.11 17.36
CA VAL A 283 -14.25 -10.27 18.75
C VAL A 283 -13.44 -9.05 19.16
N LEU A 284 -14.00 -8.26 20.08
CA LEU A 284 -13.42 -6.99 20.53
C LEU A 284 -12.93 -7.09 21.98
N PRO A 285 -11.73 -6.58 22.29
CA PRO A 285 -11.32 -6.35 23.67
C PRO A 285 -12.22 -5.33 24.37
N LYS A 286 -12.24 -5.36 25.70
CA LYS A 286 -13.05 -4.44 26.51
C LYS A 286 -12.73 -2.97 26.17
N GLY A 287 -13.77 -2.18 25.92
CA GLY A 287 -13.66 -0.74 25.65
C GLY A 287 -13.58 -0.38 24.17
N PHE A 288 -13.38 -1.35 23.28
CA PHE A 288 -13.47 -1.13 21.84
C PHE A 288 -14.91 -1.26 21.35
N GLN A 289 -15.26 -0.47 20.33
CA GLN A 289 -16.53 -0.52 19.62
C GLN A 289 -16.28 -0.45 18.12
N ILE A 290 -17.14 -1.08 17.32
CA ILE A 290 -17.16 -0.93 15.87
C ILE A 290 -18.48 -0.31 15.43
N SER A 291 -18.40 0.67 14.53
CA SER A 291 -19.54 1.36 13.94
C SER A 291 -19.29 1.58 12.44
N GLU A 292 -20.33 1.52 11.62
CA GLU A 292 -20.23 1.93 10.21
C GLU A 292 -20.32 3.45 10.03
N ALA A 293 -20.85 4.16 11.04
CA ALA A 293 -20.90 5.62 11.06
C ALA A 293 -19.58 6.21 11.54
N LEU A 294 -19.12 7.25 10.84
CA LEU A 294 -17.97 8.07 11.24
C LEU A 294 -18.26 8.71 12.61
N PRO A 295 -17.34 8.60 13.59
CA PRO A 295 -17.47 9.31 14.84
C PRO A 295 -17.49 10.83 14.62
N ALA A 296 -18.38 11.52 15.34
CA ALA A 296 -18.53 12.96 15.23
C ALA A 296 -17.21 13.70 15.50
N GLY A 297 -16.89 14.71 14.69
CA GLY A 297 -15.68 15.52 14.83
C GLY A 297 -14.54 15.11 13.89
N PHE A 298 -14.65 13.96 13.21
CA PHE A 298 -13.63 13.46 12.28
C PHE A 298 -13.92 13.76 10.80
N GLU A 299 -15.00 14.49 10.49
CA GLU A 299 -15.41 14.83 9.11
C GLU A 299 -14.34 15.67 8.40
N LYS A 300 -13.80 16.67 9.11
CA LYS A 300 -12.77 17.59 8.60
C LYS A 300 -11.48 16.83 8.27
N TYR A 301 -11.13 15.86 9.10
CA TYR A 301 -9.93 15.06 8.94
C TYR A 301 -9.97 14.26 7.63
N LEU A 302 -11.10 13.63 7.31
CA LEU A 302 -11.27 12.91 6.04
C LEU A 302 -11.28 13.84 4.81
N GLN A 303 -11.77 15.07 4.94
CA GLN A 303 -11.74 16.04 3.84
C GLN A 303 -10.32 16.51 3.53
N GLU A 304 -9.51 16.78 4.56
CA GLU A 304 -8.12 17.24 4.40
C GLU A 304 -7.24 16.20 3.73
N ILE A 305 -7.38 14.90 4.06
CA ILE A 305 -6.56 13.85 3.43
C ILE A 305 -6.93 13.64 1.95
N ARG A 306 -8.19 13.88 1.58
CA ARG A 306 -8.68 13.68 0.20
C ARG A 306 -8.26 14.77 -0.78
N GLN A 307 -7.82 15.94 -0.29
CA GLN A 307 -7.28 17.04 -1.09
C GLN A 307 -5.81 16.79 -1.40
#